data_AF-A0A8T6UZN9-F1
#
_entry.id   AF-A0A8T6UZN9-F1
#
_cell.length_a   1.000
_cell.length_b   1.000
_cell.length_c   1.000
_cell.angle_alpha   90.00
_cell.angle_beta   90.00
_cell.angle_gamma   90.00
#
_symmetry.space_group_name_H-M   'P 1'
#
loop_
_entity.id
_entity.type
_entity.pdbx_description
1 polymer ?
#
loop_
_entity_poly.entity_id
_entity_poly.type
_entity_poly.pdbx_seq_one_letter_code
_entity_poly.pdbx_strand_id
1 'polypeptide(L)' 'MKVFLLKYTEGGEEIVAVTGFGTHSAKSAADIQPSRKGVQRMIEFAIDKKHSSLLNFPYYVVTIEEASRSFTHQWVR' A
#
# COMPACT_ATOMS: atom_id res chain seq x y z
N MET A 1 -15.81 15.84 -11.48
CA MET A 1 -14.80 14.77 -11.30
C MET A 1 -15.18 13.96 -10.09
N LYS A 2 -15.42 12.67 -10.28
CA LYS A 2 -15.76 11.72 -9.22
C LYS A 2 -14.77 10.56 -9.26
N VAL A 3 -14.34 10.06 -8.10
CA VAL A 3 -13.41 8.93 -8.00
C VAL A 3 -14.07 7.84 -7.19
N PHE A 4 -14.13 6.63 -7.74
CA PHE A 4 -14.71 5.47 -7.06
C PHE A 4 -13.65 4.38 -6.92
N LEU A 5 -13.51 3.84 -5.71
CA LEU A 5 -12.68 2.68 -5.44
C LEU A 5 -13.47 1.42 -5.85
N LEU A 6 -13.01 0.74 -6.89
CA LEU A 6 -13.66 -0.47 -7.41
C LEU A 6 -13.15 -1.73 -6.71
N LYS A 7 -11.85 -1.77 -6.40
CA LYS A 7 -11.21 -2.92 -5.75
C LYS A 7 -9.96 -2.47 -5.00
N TYR A 8 -9.62 -3.18 -3.94
CA TYR A 8 -8.36 -3.01 -3.22
C TYR A 8 -7.91 -4.35 -2.64
N THR A 9 -6.65 -4.40 -2.22
CA THR A 9 -6.14 -5.55 -1.46
C THR A 9 -6.68 -5.48 -0.03
N GLU A 10 -7.57 -6.40 0.33
CA GLU A 10 -8.07 -6.52 1.69
C GLU A 10 -6.91 -6.80 2.66
N GLY A 11 -6.85 -6.07 3.77
CA GLY A 11 -5.73 -6.17 4.72
C GLY A 11 -4.38 -5.73 4.13
N GLY A 12 -4.38 -4.86 3.11
CA GLY A 12 -3.16 -4.41 2.44
C GLY A 12 -2.13 -3.81 3.40
N GLU A 13 -2.58 -3.06 4.41
CA GLU A 13 -1.70 -2.47 5.44
C GLU A 13 -1.01 -3.55 6.29
N GLU A 14 -1.74 -4.58 6.70
CA GLU A 14 -1.21 -5.74 7.42
C GLU A 14 -0.19 -6.51 6.58
N ILE A 15 -0.42 -6.65 5.27
CA ILE A 15 0.52 -7.28 4.34
C ILE A 15 1.83 -6.48 4.28
N VAL A 16 1.77 -5.15 4.18
CA VAL A 16 2.96 -4.28 4.22
C VAL A 16 3.71 -4.46 5.55
N ALA A 17 2.97 -4.55 6.65
CA ALA A 17 3.57 -4.73 7.97
C ALA A 17 4.25 -6.08 8.13
N VAL A 18 3.58 -7.18 7.77
CA VAL A 18 4.11 -8.54 7.85
C VAL A 18 5.35 -8.70 6.96
N THR A 19 5.30 -8.20 5.72
CA THR A 19 6.43 -8.28 4.79
C THR A 19 7.61 -7.46 5.31
N GLY A 20 7.37 -6.24 5.79
CA GLY A 20 8.41 -5.39 6.38
C GLY A 20 9.03 -5.98 7.65
N PHE A 21 8.23 -6.53 8.57
CA PHE A 21 8.79 -7.18 9.75
C PHE A 21 9.50 -8.48 9.41
N GLY A 22 9.06 -9.21 8.39
CA GLY A 22 9.71 -10.44 7.91
C GLY A 22 11.10 -10.20 7.32
N THR A 23 11.39 -9.01 6.79
CA THR A 23 12.73 -8.64 6.31
C THR A 23 13.63 -8.05 7.38
N HIS A 24 13.06 -7.60 8.51
CA HIS A 24 13.79 -6.92 9.59
C HIS A 24 13.84 -7.71 10.90
N SER A 25 13.27 -8.90 10.96
CA SER A 25 13.25 -9.74 12.17
C SER A 25 13.77 -11.14 11.89
N ALA A 26 14.08 -11.88 12.96
CA ALA A 26 14.44 -13.29 12.86
C ALA A 26 13.22 -14.22 12.62
N LYS A 27 12.01 -13.67 12.52
CA LYS A 27 10.77 -14.42 12.31
C LYS A 27 10.40 -14.43 10.83
N SER A 28 9.81 -15.54 10.39
CA SER A 28 9.22 -15.59 9.05
C SER A 28 7.95 -14.74 8.99
N ALA A 29 7.60 -14.26 7.79
CA ALA A 29 6.35 -13.53 7.56
C ALA A 29 5.11 -14.31 8.05
N ALA A 30 5.10 -15.63 7.90
CA ALA A 30 3.98 -16.49 8.32
C ALA A 30 3.76 -16.49 9.84
N ASP A 31 4.80 -16.19 10.63
CA ASP A 31 4.77 -16.22 12.09
C ASP A 31 4.48 -14.84 12.72
N ILE A 32 4.26 -13.81 11.88
CA ILE A 32 4.09 -12.43 12.32
C ILE A 32 2.61 -12.07 12.29
N GLN A 33 2.08 -11.73 13.46
CA GLN A 33 0.77 -11.11 13.60
C GLN A 33 0.97 -9.66 14.07
N PRO A 34 0.99 -8.68 13.15
CA PRO A 34 1.26 -7.31 13.52
C PRO A 34 0.06 -6.75 14.29
N SER A 35 0.33 -6.09 15.42
CA SER A 35 -0.70 -5.29 16.08
C SER A 35 -1.01 -4.06 15.21
N ARG A 36 -2.20 -3.45 15.38
CA ARG A 36 -2.56 -2.20 14.69
C ARG A 36 -1.50 -1.10 14.82
N LYS A 37 -0.91 -0.96 16.01
CA LYS A 37 0.21 -0.03 16.26
C LYS A 37 1.50 -0.46 15.56
N GLY A 38 1.71 -1.76 15.39
CA GLY A 38 2.82 -2.32 14.59
C GLY A 38 2.66 -1.99 13.10
N VAL A 39 1.46 -2.17 12.55
CA VAL A 39 1.12 -1.84 11.16
C VAL A 39 1.42 -0.38 10.86
N GLN A 40 0.85 0.54 11.64
CA GLN A 40 1.04 1.97 11.46
C GLN A 40 2.54 2.35 11.49
N ARG A 41 3.28 1.86 12.49
CA ARG A 41 4.72 2.14 12.62
C ARG A 41 5.53 1.63 11.43
N MET A 42 5.18 0.48 10.85
CA MET A 42 5.90 -0.05 9.69
C MET A 42 5.62 0.78 8.43
N ILE A 43 4.38 1.24 8.24
CA ILE A 43 4.03 2.13 7.12
C ILE A 43 4.78 3.46 7.23
N GLU A 44 4.75 4.09 8.41
CA GLU A 44 5.50 5.32 8.69
C GLU A 44 7.00 5.12 8.43
N PHE A 45 7.58 4.03 8.94
CA PHE A 45 8.97 3.67 8.68
C PHE A 45 9.27 3.50 7.18
N ALA A 46 8.41 2.79 6.44
CA ALA A 46 8.60 2.56 5.02
C ALA A 46 8.58 3.88 4.22
N ILE A 47 7.71 4.82 4.60
CA ILE A 47 7.66 6.16 4.00
C ILE A 47 8.92 6.95 4.35
N ASP A 48 9.27 7.05 5.63
CA ASP A 48 10.41 7.84 6.13
C ASP A 48 11.76 7.36 5.56
N LYS A 49 11.91 6.03 5.42
CA LYS A 49 13.11 5.42 4.86
C LYS A 49 13.08 5.26 3.35
N LYS A 50 12.01 5.73 2.68
CA LYS A 50 11.80 5.57 1.24
C LYS A 50 11.91 4.10 0.80
N HIS A 51 11.46 3.18 1.65
CA HIS A 51 11.43 1.75 1.37
C HIS A 51 10.21 1.42 0.48
N SER A 52 10.18 2.00 -0.72
CA SER A 52 9.04 1.98 -1.63
C SER A 52 8.63 0.56 -2.06
N SER A 53 9.57 -0.39 -2.11
CA SER A 53 9.25 -1.78 -2.43
C SER A 53 8.27 -2.44 -1.46
N LEU A 54 8.25 -2.04 -0.17
CA LEU A 54 7.26 -2.51 0.80
C LEU A 54 5.87 -1.93 0.52
N LEU A 55 5.80 -0.71 -0.01
CA LEU A 55 4.53 -0.04 -0.31
C LEU A 55 3.90 -0.51 -1.64
N ASN A 56 4.65 -1.26 -2.45
CA ASN A 56 4.22 -1.75 -3.75
C ASN A 56 3.46 -3.09 -3.69
N PHE A 57 3.37 -3.75 -2.53
CA PHE A 57 2.65 -5.03 -2.42
C PHE A 57 1.14 -4.88 -2.60
N PRO A 58 0.46 -3.93 -1.92
CA PRO A 58 -0.98 -3.75 -2.10
C PRO A 58 -1.29 -3.06 -3.43
N TYR A 59 -2.40 -3.45 -4.05
CA TYR A 59 -2.97 -2.75 -5.20
C TYR A 59 -4.35 -2.18 -4.88
N TYR A 60 -4.74 -1.17 -5.66
CA TYR A 60 -6.10 -0.67 -5.74
C TYR A 60 -6.49 -0.43 -7.21
N VAL A 61 -7.79 -0.45 -7.48
CA VAL A 61 -8.39 -0.16 -8.78
C VAL A 61 -9.41 0.93 -8.57
N VAL A 62 -9.28 2.03 -9.31
CA VAL A 62 -10.19 3.16 -9.25
C VAL A 62 -10.80 3.45 -10.63
N THR A 63 -12.01 3.97 -10.64
CA THR A 63 -12.56 4.67 -11.80
C THR A 63 -12.62 6.17 -11.50
N ILE A 64 -12.22 6.97 -12.48
CA ILE A 64 -12.24 8.43 -12.42
C ILE A 64 -13.21 8.91 -13.49
N GLU A 65 -14.37 9.40 -13.06
CA GLU A 65 -15.41 9.91 -13.94
C GLU A 65 -15.31 11.43 -14.07
N GLU A 66 -15.78 11.94 -15.22
CA GLU A 66 -15.75 13.37 -15.57
C GLU A 66 -14.31 13.96 -15.57
N ALA A 67 -13.32 13.14 -15.91
CA ALA A 67 -11.95 13.58 -16.15
C ALA A 67 -11.83 14.25 -17.53
N SER A 68 -11.12 15.37 -17.61
CA SER A 68 -10.81 15.97 -18.90
C SER A 68 -9.84 15.10 -19.69
N ARG A 69 -9.86 15.19 -21.03
CA ARG A 69 -8.87 14.49 -21.87
C ARG A 69 -7.44 14.95 -21.60
N SER A 70 -7.26 16.23 -21.29
CA SER A 70 -5.94 16.76 -20.90
C SER A 70 -5.43 16.12 -19.61
N PHE A 71 -6.32 15.89 -18.63
CA PHE A 71 -5.99 15.16 -17.41
C PHE A 71 -5.61 13.71 -17.72
N THR A 72 -6.44 12.98 -18.49
CA THR A 72 -6.17 11.58 -18.78
C THR A 72 -4.86 11.38 -19.57
N HIS A 73 -4.49 12.33 -20.43
CA HIS A 73 -3.21 12.30 -21.14
C HIS A 73 -2.00 12.40 -20.22
N GLN A 74 -2.11 13.12 -19.10
CA GLN A 74 -1.06 13.19 -18.08
C GLN A 74 -1.12 11.98 -17.15
N TRP A 75 -2.31 11.52 -16.78
CA TRP A 75 -2.52 10.43 -15.82
C TRP A 75 -1.95 9.08 -16.25
N VAL A 76 -1.98 8.77 -17.55
CA VAL A 76 -1.44 7.48 -18.07
C VAL A 76 0.09 7.45 -18.16
N ARG A 77 0.78 8.49 -17.71
CA ARG A 77 2.24 8.63 -17.73
C ARG A 77 2.82 8.50 -16.34
#